data_AF-N1RZU3-F1
#
_entry.id   AF-N1RZU3-F1
#
_cell.length_a   1.000
_cell.length_b   1.000
_cell.length_c   1.000
_cell.angle_alpha   90.00
_cell.angle_beta   90.00
_cell.angle_gamma   90.00
#
_symmetry.space_group_name_H-M   'P 1'
#
loop_
_entity.id
_entity.type
_entity.pdbx_description
1 polymer ?
#
loop_
_entity_poly.entity_id
_entity_poly.type
_entity_poly.pdbx_seq_one_letter_code
_entity_poly.pdbx_strand_id
1 'polypeptide(L)'
;MYAPTLWISLACLALVSPTSATLLSQKPASSWKNASDQARAFVAQLNTTEKIGIATGGYRRVGTIGKVKRLGFQGICFSDGPSGYARSDGVSVFSSGLTAAATWDKRLIYEHEHAVAIGEEFRAKGAHVFLGPSCGPMGRSENEKDFGVFGNGAPYPAIGSVYFDYENASISYEVGTLDQGGGSGIVRNNELIAPLDANRESVRKQGGRVQVLLEHKDIVDGKFRSIYPIPDVCLVFLKAFAAEGRDRESPDLDWNATKVVESVASLCSNTVVIVNGPGIVLMPWADNENVTAILSGRVGFV
;
A
#
# COMPACT_ATOMS: atom_id res chain seq x y z
N MET A 1 42.36 -64.96 -24.94
CA MET A 1 42.85 -64.88 -26.33
C MET A 1 42.56 -63.49 -26.87
N TYR A 2 43.63 -62.79 -27.27
CA TYR A 2 43.72 -61.60 -28.13
C TYR A 2 42.88 -60.33 -27.86
N ALA A 3 43.57 -59.29 -27.39
CA ALA A 3 43.48 -57.94 -27.98
C ALA A 3 44.47 -57.86 -29.16
N PRO A 4 44.34 -56.93 -30.15
CA PRO A 4 45.04 -55.63 -30.00
C PRO A 4 44.49 -54.39 -30.78
N THR A 5 44.83 -53.22 -30.20
CA THR A 5 45.19 -51.85 -30.66
C THR A 5 45.19 -51.31 -32.13
N LEU A 6 44.91 -49.98 -32.20
CA LEU A 6 45.44 -48.85 -33.03
C LEU A 6 45.03 -48.76 -34.54
N TRP A 7 44.73 -47.59 -35.14
CA TRP A 7 45.57 -46.41 -35.53
C TRP A 7 44.64 -45.19 -35.86
N ILE A 8 44.83 -43.95 -35.36
CA ILE A 8 45.72 -42.79 -35.73
C ILE A 8 45.18 -41.80 -36.80
N SER A 9 44.92 -40.56 -36.32
CA SER A 9 45.17 -39.18 -36.82
C SER A 9 44.70 -38.61 -38.17
N LEU A 10 44.12 -37.41 -38.13
CA LEU A 10 44.63 -36.13 -38.72
C LEU A 10 43.65 -34.97 -38.34
N ALA A 11 44.00 -34.07 -37.41
CA ALA A 11 44.66 -32.77 -37.63
C ALA A 11 43.86 -31.76 -38.48
N CYS A 12 43.39 -30.68 -37.84
CA CYS A 12 43.40 -29.35 -38.45
C CYS A 12 43.50 -28.28 -37.35
N LEU A 13 44.71 -27.73 -37.20
CA LEU A 13 45.00 -26.46 -36.56
C LEU A 13 44.23 -25.34 -37.28
N ALA A 14 43.54 -24.49 -36.53
CA ALA A 14 43.32 -23.11 -36.94
C ALA A 14 43.72 -22.18 -35.78
N LEU A 15 44.85 -21.51 -36.00
CA LEU A 15 45.34 -20.37 -35.25
C LEU A 15 44.35 -19.20 -35.38
N VAL A 16 43.86 -18.66 -34.27
CA VAL A 16 43.42 -17.25 -34.21
C VAL A 16 43.86 -16.66 -32.87
N SER A 17 44.76 -15.69 -32.94
CA SER A 17 45.09 -14.73 -31.89
C SER A 17 44.91 -13.32 -32.47
N PRO A 18 44.89 -12.26 -31.65
CA PRO A 18 43.89 -11.89 -30.66
C PRO A 18 43.20 -10.59 -31.14
N THR A 19 41.87 -10.51 -31.10
CA THR A 19 41.18 -9.24 -31.33
C THR A 19 40.09 -9.06 -30.30
N SER A 20 40.41 -8.20 -29.33
CA SER A 20 39.50 -7.31 -28.61
C SER A 20 38.08 -7.83 -28.49
N ALA A 21 37.81 -8.55 -27.40
CA ALA A 21 36.52 -8.34 -26.74
C ALA A 21 36.43 -6.84 -26.53
N THR A 22 35.61 -6.16 -27.34
CA THR A 22 35.16 -4.82 -27.05
C THR A 22 34.43 -4.97 -25.73
N LEU A 23 35.17 -4.79 -24.63
CA LEU A 23 34.63 -4.39 -23.35
C LEU A 23 33.64 -3.31 -23.73
N LEU A 24 32.35 -3.60 -23.59
CA LEU A 24 31.36 -2.57 -23.37
C LEU A 24 32.07 -1.62 -22.42
N SER A 25 32.34 -0.40 -22.90
CA SER A 25 32.88 0.65 -22.07
C SER A 25 31.85 0.84 -20.97
N GLN A 26 31.97 0.05 -19.92
CA GLN A 26 31.31 0.28 -18.66
C GLN A 26 31.93 1.58 -18.24
N LYS A 27 31.23 2.67 -18.56
CA LYS A 27 31.47 3.99 -17.99
C LYS A 27 31.67 3.70 -16.50
N PRO A 28 32.90 3.82 -15.96
CA PRO A 28 33.14 3.42 -14.59
C PRO A 28 32.18 4.24 -13.76
N ALA A 29 31.40 3.59 -12.90
CA ALA A 29 30.55 4.27 -11.93
C ALA A 29 31.40 5.41 -11.36
N SER A 30 30.99 6.65 -11.65
CA SER A 30 31.81 7.84 -11.39
C SER A 30 32.40 7.71 -10.01
N SER A 31 33.73 7.61 -9.91
CA SER A 31 34.42 7.38 -8.63
C SER A 31 33.93 8.43 -7.63
N TRP A 32 33.13 7.98 -6.65
CA TRP A 32 32.57 8.83 -5.61
C TRP A 32 33.64 9.49 -4.75
N LYS A 33 34.90 9.06 -4.88
CA LYS A 33 36.03 9.51 -4.07
C LYS A 33 36.12 11.03 -3.95
N ASN A 34 36.09 11.77 -5.06
CA ASN A 34 36.21 13.23 -5.02
C ASN A 34 35.01 13.88 -4.29
N ALA A 35 33.79 13.45 -4.61
CA ALA A 35 32.58 13.94 -3.95
C ALA A 35 32.56 13.61 -2.45
N SER A 36 32.98 12.39 -2.08
CA SER A 36 33.11 11.96 -0.68
C SER A 36 34.20 12.74 0.07
N ASP A 37 35.34 13.03 -0.57
CA ASP A 37 36.42 13.81 0.02
C ASP A 37 35.96 15.25 0.27
N GLN A 38 35.26 15.88 -0.68
CA GLN A 38 34.64 17.20 -0.50
C GLN A 38 33.58 17.22 0.61
N ALA A 39 32.68 16.23 0.61
CA ALA A 39 31.64 16.11 1.64
C ALA A 39 32.24 15.92 3.03
N ARG A 40 33.28 15.08 3.17
CA ARG A 40 34.00 14.90 4.45
C ARG A 40 34.64 16.20 4.93
N ALA A 41 35.33 16.92 4.05
CA ALA A 41 35.98 18.19 4.38
C ALA A 41 34.96 19.26 4.82
N PHE A 42 33.78 19.30 4.20
CA PHE A 42 32.70 20.20 4.60
C PHE A 42 32.06 19.79 5.93
N VAL A 43 31.67 18.51 6.08
CA VAL A 43 31.01 17.99 7.29
C VAL A 43 31.91 18.07 8.52
N ALA A 44 33.23 17.96 8.35
CA ALA A 44 34.21 18.14 9.42
C ALA A 44 34.16 19.54 10.06
N GLN A 45 33.69 20.55 9.32
CA GLN A 45 33.57 21.91 9.81
C GLN A 45 32.25 22.16 10.56
N LEU A 46 31.27 21.25 10.49
CA LEU A 46 29.93 21.45 11.06
C LEU A 46 29.88 21.09 12.55
N ASN A 47 29.17 21.90 13.33
CA ASN A 47 28.79 21.53 14.69
C ASN A 47 27.58 20.57 14.70
N THR A 48 27.28 19.98 15.87
CA THR A 48 26.20 18.99 16.00
C THR A 48 24.84 19.54 15.58
N THR A 49 24.51 20.78 15.94
CA THR A 49 23.24 21.42 15.57
C THR A 49 23.12 21.60 14.05
N GLU A 50 24.19 22.03 13.39
CA GLU A 50 24.26 22.16 11.94
C GLU A 50 24.14 20.80 11.24
N LYS A 51 24.76 19.74 11.78
CA LYS A 51 24.61 18.36 11.29
C LYS A 51 23.17 17.86 11.40
N ILE A 52 22.53 18.07 12.55
CA ILE A 52 21.11 17.73 12.76
C ILE A 52 20.23 18.51 11.77
N GLY A 53 20.49 19.80 11.57
CA GLY A 53 19.75 20.61 10.60
C GLY A 53 19.84 20.10 9.16
N ILE A 54 20.99 19.53 8.78
CA ILE A 54 21.16 18.88 7.47
C ILE A 54 20.42 17.55 7.40
N ALA A 55 20.46 16.73 8.46
CA ALA A 55 19.82 15.42 8.47
C ALA A 55 18.29 15.47 8.53
N THR A 56 17.72 16.48 9.19
CA THR A 56 16.27 16.55 9.48
C THR A 56 15.48 17.29 8.41
N GLY A 57 16.15 18.18 7.66
CA GLY A 57 15.48 19.01 6.65
C GLY A 57 14.40 19.93 7.24
N GLY A 58 13.60 20.54 6.37
CA GLY A 58 12.48 21.41 6.72
C GLY A 58 11.46 21.52 5.57
N TYR A 59 10.26 22.00 5.90
CA TYR A 59 9.05 21.94 5.05
C TYR A 59 8.70 23.27 4.35
N ARG A 60 9.68 24.03 3.84
CA ARG A 60 9.37 25.28 3.11
C ARG A 60 9.07 25.06 1.62
N ARG A 61 9.38 23.88 1.07
CA ARG A 61 9.02 23.36 -0.28
C ARG A 61 8.68 21.86 -0.15
N VAL A 62 8.60 21.09 -1.25
CA VAL A 62 8.42 19.62 -1.22
C VAL A 62 9.37 18.97 -0.21
N GLY A 63 10.66 19.34 -0.26
CA GLY A 63 11.60 19.11 0.83
C GLY A 63 12.76 20.08 0.74
N THR A 64 13.30 20.52 1.87
CA THR A 64 14.49 21.39 1.89
C THR A 64 15.46 21.00 2.99
N ILE A 65 16.75 21.17 2.76
CA ILE A 65 17.76 21.22 3.81
C ILE A 65 18.05 22.69 4.12
N GLY A 66 18.11 23.03 5.41
CA GLY A 66 18.37 24.37 5.89
C GLY A 66 19.75 24.92 5.52
N LYS A 67 19.88 26.25 5.54
CA LYS A 67 21.14 26.94 5.26
C LYS A 67 22.11 26.84 6.45
N VAL A 68 23.41 26.72 6.18
CA VAL A 68 24.47 26.89 7.19
C VAL A 68 25.19 28.21 6.89
N LYS A 69 24.67 29.31 7.46
CA LYS A 69 25.13 30.68 7.16
C LYS A 69 26.63 30.86 7.39
N ARG A 70 27.18 30.28 8.48
CA ARG A 70 28.59 30.38 8.86
C ARG A 70 29.55 29.85 7.80
N LEU A 71 29.14 28.80 7.08
CA LEU A 71 29.93 28.18 6.01
C LEU A 71 29.44 28.59 4.61
N GLY A 72 28.55 29.58 4.50
CA GLY A 72 28.01 30.03 3.22
C GLY A 72 27.10 29.03 2.50
N PHE A 73 26.72 27.93 3.15
CA PHE A 73 25.91 26.87 2.54
C PHE A 73 24.44 27.32 2.40
N GLN A 74 23.94 27.34 1.17
CA GLN A 74 22.60 27.87 0.84
C GLN A 74 21.46 26.88 1.03
N GLY A 75 21.74 25.65 1.48
CA GLY A 75 20.77 24.58 1.62
C GLY A 75 20.61 23.76 0.34
N ILE A 76 19.75 22.75 0.40
CA ILE A 76 19.42 21.86 -0.71
C ILE A 76 17.91 21.87 -0.90
N CYS A 77 17.46 21.97 -2.13
CA CYS A 77 16.03 21.90 -2.46
C CYS A 77 15.71 20.57 -3.15
N PHE A 78 14.75 19.85 -2.60
CA PHE A 78 14.13 18.68 -3.19
C PHE A 78 12.84 19.11 -3.87
N SER A 79 12.60 18.62 -5.08
CA SER A 79 11.35 18.85 -5.79
C SER A 79 10.83 17.56 -6.40
N ASP A 80 9.52 17.44 -6.43
CA ASP A 80 8.81 16.32 -7.04
C ASP A 80 8.80 16.42 -8.56
N GLY A 81 8.59 15.25 -9.17
CA GLY A 81 7.82 15.11 -10.39
C GLY A 81 8.48 14.22 -11.44
N PRO A 82 8.19 12.90 -11.45
CA PRO A 82 8.76 11.96 -12.43
C PRO A 82 8.52 12.32 -13.90
N SER A 83 7.59 13.24 -14.18
CA SER A 83 7.21 13.71 -15.51
C SER A 83 7.39 15.23 -15.70
N GLY A 84 8.17 15.91 -14.86
CA GLY A 84 8.40 17.37 -14.95
C GLY A 84 8.31 18.09 -13.59
N TYR A 85 8.74 19.34 -13.50
CA TYR A 85 8.86 20.05 -12.22
C TYR A 85 7.49 20.33 -11.59
N ALA A 86 7.22 19.75 -10.42
CA ALA A 86 5.92 19.91 -9.77
C ALA A 86 5.71 21.31 -9.16
N ARG A 87 4.45 21.77 -9.12
CA ARG A 87 3.99 22.97 -8.39
C ARG A 87 4.71 24.28 -8.79
N SER A 88 4.99 24.45 -10.08
CA SER A 88 5.53 25.67 -10.67
C SER A 88 4.79 26.02 -11.96
N ASP A 89 4.81 27.30 -12.32
CA ASP A 89 4.41 27.81 -13.63
C ASP A 89 5.55 27.67 -14.65
N GLY A 90 5.23 27.73 -15.95
CA GLY A 90 6.22 27.68 -17.03
C GLY A 90 7.10 26.43 -16.99
N VAL A 91 6.48 25.26 -16.84
CA VAL A 91 7.13 23.94 -16.79
C VAL A 91 6.67 23.06 -17.94
N SER A 92 7.55 22.17 -18.38
CA SER A 92 7.24 21.18 -19.41
C SER A 92 6.60 19.95 -18.77
N VAL A 93 5.69 19.30 -19.50
CA VAL A 93 5.10 18.02 -19.10
C VAL A 93 5.72 16.93 -19.97
N PHE A 94 6.66 16.20 -19.40
CA PHE A 94 7.39 15.13 -20.07
C PHE A 94 6.57 13.84 -20.10
N SER A 95 6.93 12.93 -21.00
CA SER A 95 6.32 11.61 -21.07
C SER A 95 6.52 10.84 -19.77
N SER A 96 5.54 10.01 -19.38
CA SER A 96 5.69 9.17 -18.18
C SER A 96 6.86 8.19 -18.35
N GLY A 97 7.45 7.74 -17.22
CA GLY A 97 8.50 6.71 -17.26
C GLY A 97 8.08 5.43 -17.99
N LEU A 98 6.79 5.04 -17.90
CA LEU A 98 6.24 3.90 -18.64
C LEU A 98 6.20 4.15 -20.15
N THR A 99 5.80 5.35 -20.57
CA THR A 99 5.79 5.76 -21.98
C THR A 99 7.20 5.81 -22.55
N ALA A 100 8.16 6.37 -21.81
CA ALA A 100 9.56 6.39 -22.20
C ALA A 100 10.13 4.96 -22.28
N ALA A 101 9.80 4.08 -21.33
CA ALA A 101 10.22 2.68 -21.35
C ALA A 101 9.66 1.91 -22.55
N ALA A 102 8.43 2.20 -22.99
CA ALA A 102 7.80 1.56 -24.14
C ALA A 102 8.53 1.84 -25.48
N THR A 103 9.42 2.83 -25.54
CA THR A 103 10.26 3.08 -26.73
C THR A 103 11.40 2.07 -26.89
N TRP A 104 11.78 1.39 -25.80
CA TRP A 104 12.99 0.55 -25.72
C TRP A 104 14.28 1.27 -26.16
N ASP A 105 14.26 2.61 -26.17
CA ASP A 105 15.35 3.43 -26.66
C ASP A 105 16.12 4.04 -25.46
N LYS A 106 17.21 3.40 -25.08
CA LYS A 106 18.11 3.89 -24.02
C LYS A 106 18.67 5.27 -24.34
N ARG A 107 18.90 5.54 -25.62
CA ARG A 107 19.42 6.81 -26.10
C ARG A 107 18.35 7.88 -25.89
N LEU A 108 17.09 7.66 -26.24
CA LEU A 108 15.98 8.57 -25.89
C LEU A 108 15.85 8.81 -24.37
N ILE A 109 15.97 7.76 -23.56
CA ILE A 109 15.83 7.84 -22.10
C ILE A 109 16.99 8.63 -21.46
N TYR A 110 18.23 8.40 -21.90
CA TYR A 110 19.44 8.89 -21.23
C TYR A 110 20.25 9.91 -22.05
N GLU A 111 20.42 9.67 -23.35
CA GLU A 111 21.36 10.40 -24.22
C GLU A 111 20.69 11.50 -25.08
N HIS A 112 19.38 11.45 -25.29
CA HIS A 112 18.60 12.28 -26.20
C HIS A 112 17.41 12.89 -25.45
N GLU A 113 17.71 13.73 -24.46
CA GLU A 113 16.81 14.80 -24.00
C GLU A 113 15.84 14.46 -22.85
N HIS A 114 15.34 13.23 -22.64
CA HIS A 114 14.30 13.07 -21.60
C HIS A 114 14.82 13.33 -20.17
N ALA A 115 15.78 12.55 -19.68
CA ALA A 115 16.35 12.76 -18.35
C ALA A 115 17.15 14.07 -18.25
N VAL A 116 17.80 14.47 -19.35
CA VAL A 116 18.61 15.69 -19.42
C VAL A 116 17.73 16.94 -19.34
N ALA A 117 16.67 17.03 -20.14
CA ALA A 117 15.76 18.18 -20.15
C ALA A 117 15.00 18.31 -18.82
N ILE A 118 14.59 17.20 -18.20
CA ILE A 118 14.06 17.22 -16.82
C ILE A 118 15.11 17.80 -15.87
N GLY A 119 16.36 17.33 -15.94
CA GLY A 119 17.45 17.85 -15.11
C GLY A 119 17.73 19.34 -15.32
N GLU A 120 17.71 19.80 -16.57
CA GLU A 120 17.90 21.21 -16.94
C GLU A 120 16.78 22.10 -16.41
N GLU A 121 15.52 21.68 -16.54
CA GLU A 121 14.37 22.40 -16.02
C GLU A 121 14.42 22.48 -14.48
N PHE A 122 14.74 21.37 -13.80
CA PHE A 122 14.89 21.36 -12.35
C PHE A 122 16.02 22.28 -11.88
N ARG A 123 17.15 22.27 -12.61
CA ARG A 123 18.27 23.17 -12.33
C ARG A 123 17.88 24.63 -12.54
N ALA A 124 17.18 24.95 -13.63
CA ALA A 124 16.71 26.31 -13.93
C ALA A 124 15.73 26.83 -12.87
N LYS A 125 14.88 25.96 -12.31
CA LYS A 125 13.97 26.28 -11.20
C LYS A 125 14.64 26.28 -9.82
N GLY A 126 15.93 25.95 -9.73
CA GLY A 126 16.71 25.98 -8.49
C GLY A 126 16.51 24.77 -7.57
N ALA A 127 16.00 23.65 -8.09
CA ALA A 127 16.04 22.38 -7.38
C ALA A 127 17.44 21.76 -7.48
N HIS A 128 17.86 21.13 -6.39
CA HIS A 128 19.14 20.45 -6.27
C HIS A 128 18.97 18.92 -6.35
N VAL A 129 17.81 18.42 -5.90
CA VAL A 129 17.48 17.00 -5.91
C VAL A 129 16.12 16.81 -6.58
N PHE A 130 16.12 15.93 -7.57
CA PHE A 130 14.95 15.45 -8.27
C PHE A 130 14.41 14.20 -7.54
N LEU A 131 13.15 14.22 -7.10
CA LEU A 131 12.48 13.07 -6.49
C LEU A 131 11.89 12.15 -7.57
N GLY A 132 12.78 11.52 -8.32
CA GLY A 132 12.48 10.55 -9.36
C GLY A 132 13.77 10.00 -9.98
N PRO A 133 13.69 9.11 -10.99
CA PRO A 133 12.48 8.49 -11.52
C PRO A 133 11.88 7.45 -10.56
N SER A 134 10.62 7.03 -10.80
CA SER A 134 10.03 5.90 -10.08
C SER A 134 10.33 4.59 -10.81
N CYS A 135 10.90 3.62 -10.09
CA CYS A 135 11.17 2.26 -10.59
C CYS A 135 10.63 1.17 -9.65
N GLY A 136 9.58 1.48 -8.87
CA GLY A 136 8.91 0.49 -8.04
C GLY A 136 8.28 -0.63 -8.89
N PRO A 137 8.18 -1.87 -8.38
CA PRO A 137 7.58 -2.97 -9.13
C PRO A 137 6.11 -2.65 -9.44
N MET A 138 5.77 -2.66 -10.73
CA MET A 138 4.38 -2.67 -11.20
C MET A 138 3.83 -4.09 -11.06
N GLY A 139 3.40 -4.46 -9.85
CA GLY A 139 2.44 -5.56 -9.72
C GLY A 139 1.12 -5.11 -10.33
N ARG A 140 0.62 -5.83 -11.35
CA ARG A 140 -0.69 -5.58 -11.97
C ARG A 140 -1.55 -6.83 -11.80
N SER A 141 -2.75 -6.68 -11.26
CA SER A 141 -3.79 -7.69 -11.39
C SER A 141 -4.58 -7.42 -12.67
N GLU A 142 -4.71 -8.41 -13.54
CA GLU A 142 -5.18 -8.19 -14.92
C GLU A 142 -6.72 -8.10 -15.05
N ASN A 143 -7.46 -8.39 -13.97
CA ASN A 143 -8.93 -8.35 -13.90
C ASN A 143 -9.41 -7.84 -12.53
N GLU A 144 -8.95 -6.66 -12.13
CA GLU A 144 -9.11 -6.21 -10.74
C GLU A 144 -10.53 -5.68 -10.49
N LYS A 145 -11.47 -6.58 -10.19
CA LYS A 145 -12.66 -6.18 -9.42
C LYS A 145 -12.16 -5.74 -8.05
N ASP A 146 -12.45 -4.50 -7.70
CA ASP A 146 -12.08 -3.93 -6.42
C ASP A 146 -13.20 -4.15 -5.42
N PHE A 147 -12.94 -4.99 -4.43
CA PHE A 147 -13.86 -5.23 -3.33
C PHE A 147 -13.41 -4.48 -2.08
N GLY A 148 -14.33 -3.78 -1.44
CA GLY A 148 -14.16 -3.21 -0.12
C GLY A 148 -14.75 -4.15 0.92
N VAL A 149 -14.00 -4.47 1.97
CA VAL A 149 -14.51 -5.20 3.14
C VAL A 149 -14.31 -4.33 4.37
N PHE A 150 -15.43 -3.86 4.93
CA PHE A 150 -15.46 -2.86 5.98
C PHE A 150 -16.27 -3.33 7.18
N GLY A 151 -16.06 -2.67 8.31
CA GLY A 151 -16.81 -2.93 9.53
C GLY A 151 -16.15 -3.98 10.43
N ASN A 152 -16.50 -3.90 11.71
CA ASN A 152 -15.80 -4.60 12.77
C ASN A 152 -16.20 -6.08 12.88
N GLY A 153 -17.22 -6.53 12.14
CA GLY A 153 -17.65 -7.91 12.06
C GLY A 153 -16.94 -8.75 10.99
N ALA A 154 -16.09 -8.13 10.17
CA ALA A 154 -15.39 -8.81 9.09
C ALA A 154 -14.16 -9.66 9.52
N PRO A 155 -13.28 -9.21 10.43
CA PRO A 155 -12.02 -9.90 10.69
C PRO A 155 -12.17 -11.06 11.68
N TYR A 156 -11.12 -11.86 11.84
CA TYR A 156 -11.02 -12.78 12.97
C TYR A 156 -11.05 -12.00 14.31
N PRO A 157 -11.65 -12.54 15.39
CA PRO A 157 -11.65 -11.90 16.70
C PRO A 157 -10.28 -11.39 17.14
N ALA A 158 -10.18 -10.08 17.39
CA ALA A 158 -8.91 -9.41 17.66
C ALA A 158 -8.28 -9.84 19.00
N ILE A 159 -9.11 -10.25 19.96
CA ILE A 159 -8.66 -10.82 21.24
C ILE A 159 -8.48 -12.34 21.22
N GLY A 160 -8.60 -12.96 20.04
CA GLY A 160 -8.55 -14.42 19.88
C GLY A 160 -9.88 -15.10 20.23
N SER A 161 -9.84 -16.43 20.38
CA SER A 161 -11.03 -17.28 20.58
C SER A 161 -11.63 -17.24 22.00
N VAL A 162 -11.32 -16.19 22.78
CA VAL A 162 -11.79 -16.07 24.16
C VAL A 162 -13.18 -15.42 24.12
N TYR A 163 -14.21 -16.21 24.43
CA TYR A 163 -15.57 -15.70 24.63
C TYR A 163 -15.86 -15.54 26.14
N PHE A 164 -16.73 -14.57 26.44
CA PHE A 164 -17.11 -14.04 27.75
C PHE A 164 -17.04 -15.00 28.96
N ASP A 165 -16.53 -14.47 30.08
CA ASP A 165 -16.78 -14.99 31.43
C ASP A 165 -17.90 -14.16 32.08
N TYR A 166 -18.87 -14.83 32.71
CA TYR A 166 -20.17 -14.26 33.11
C TYR A 166 -20.09 -13.13 34.14
N GLU A 167 -18.99 -13.02 34.89
CA GLU A 167 -19.01 -12.27 36.14
C GLU A 167 -18.21 -10.96 36.17
N ASN A 168 -17.23 -10.71 35.27
CA ASN A 168 -16.41 -9.48 35.39
C ASN A 168 -15.55 -9.05 34.18
N ALA A 169 -15.71 -9.65 32.99
CA ALA A 169 -14.88 -9.27 31.84
C ALA A 169 -15.48 -8.10 31.04
N SER A 170 -14.62 -7.14 30.66
CA SER A 170 -14.98 -6.07 29.75
C SER A 170 -15.46 -6.63 28.39
N ILE A 171 -16.49 -6.01 27.82
CA ILE A 171 -17.01 -6.33 26.49
C ILE A 171 -15.88 -6.19 25.48
N SER A 172 -15.34 -7.30 24.98
CA SER A 172 -14.16 -7.29 24.10
C SER A 172 -14.38 -8.09 22.82
N TYR A 173 -15.61 -8.10 22.31
CA TYR A 173 -15.96 -8.60 20.98
C TYR A 173 -16.14 -7.45 19.96
N GLU A 174 -15.58 -6.27 20.25
CA GLU A 174 -15.69 -5.09 19.39
C GLU A 174 -15.11 -5.33 18.00
N VAL A 175 -13.92 -5.91 17.88
CA VAL A 175 -13.32 -6.25 16.57
C VAL A 175 -13.23 -7.76 16.44
N GLY A 176 -13.92 -8.29 15.43
CA GLY A 176 -14.08 -9.72 15.24
C GLY A 176 -15.44 -10.10 14.68
N THR A 177 -15.46 -11.17 13.88
CA THR A 177 -16.71 -11.81 13.48
C THR A 177 -17.33 -12.52 14.68
N LEU A 178 -18.64 -12.40 14.81
CA LEU A 178 -19.42 -13.13 15.80
C LEU A 178 -20.10 -14.30 15.11
N ASP A 179 -19.67 -15.50 15.46
CA ASP A 179 -20.24 -16.76 14.99
C ASP A 179 -21.25 -17.34 16.00
N GLN A 180 -21.20 -16.89 17.26
CA GLN A 180 -22.05 -17.37 18.36
C GLN A 180 -22.47 -16.24 19.31
N GLY A 181 -23.62 -16.43 19.97
CA GLY A 181 -24.06 -15.61 21.10
C GLY A 181 -23.41 -16.06 22.42
N GLY A 182 -23.80 -15.43 23.52
CA GLY A 182 -23.44 -15.89 24.87
C GLY A 182 -24.48 -16.86 25.44
N GLY A 183 -24.10 -17.70 26.41
CA GLY A 183 -25.02 -18.66 27.01
C GLY A 183 -24.52 -20.10 26.98
N SER A 184 -25.45 -21.02 27.14
CA SER A 184 -25.23 -22.47 27.03
C SER A 184 -24.89 -22.94 25.61
N GLY A 185 -25.17 -22.12 24.59
CA GLY A 185 -24.85 -22.38 23.18
C GLY A 185 -23.41 -22.10 22.76
N ILE A 186 -22.54 -21.62 23.67
CA ILE A 186 -21.13 -21.35 23.34
C ILE A 186 -20.37 -22.67 23.14
N VAL A 187 -19.81 -22.86 21.95
CA VAL A 187 -18.92 -23.96 21.58
C VAL A 187 -17.60 -23.42 21.06
N ARG A 188 -16.50 -24.14 21.36
CA ARG A 188 -15.18 -23.80 20.83
C ARG A 188 -14.99 -24.44 19.47
N ASN A 189 -14.84 -23.63 18.43
CA ASN A 189 -14.53 -24.13 17.10
C ASN A 189 -13.08 -24.63 17.03
N ASN A 190 -12.84 -25.69 16.27
CA ASN A 190 -11.48 -26.08 15.88
C ASN A 190 -10.86 -25.05 14.93
N GLU A 191 -11.69 -24.47 14.06
CA GLU A 191 -11.32 -23.46 13.07
C GLU A 191 -12.50 -22.53 12.84
N LEU A 192 -12.23 -21.23 12.76
CA LEU A 192 -13.21 -20.20 12.42
C LEU A 192 -12.65 -19.43 11.21
N ILE A 193 -13.37 -19.49 10.09
CA ILE A 193 -13.03 -18.73 8.89
C ILE A 193 -13.77 -17.41 8.94
N ALA A 194 -13.05 -16.31 9.16
CA ALA A 194 -13.67 -14.99 9.20
C ALA A 194 -14.12 -14.54 7.80
N PRO A 195 -15.19 -13.72 7.69
CA PRO A 195 -15.64 -13.20 6.40
C PRO A 195 -14.55 -12.50 5.61
N LEU A 196 -13.64 -11.77 6.27
CA LEU A 196 -12.51 -11.12 5.61
C LEU A 196 -11.58 -12.13 4.92
N ASP A 197 -11.28 -13.24 5.58
CA ASP A 197 -10.37 -14.26 5.05
C ASP A 197 -11.01 -15.00 3.87
N ALA A 198 -12.29 -15.37 4.00
CA ALA A 198 -13.06 -15.97 2.92
C ALA A 198 -13.15 -15.06 1.68
N ASN A 199 -13.43 -13.76 1.88
CA ASN A 199 -13.49 -12.79 0.79
C ASN A 199 -12.13 -12.59 0.14
N ARG A 200 -11.05 -12.45 0.93
CA ARG A 200 -9.68 -12.33 0.39
C ARG A 200 -9.30 -13.53 -0.46
N GLU A 201 -9.59 -14.74 0.00
CA GLU A 201 -9.28 -15.95 -0.76
C GLU A 201 -10.07 -16.00 -2.07
N SER A 202 -11.38 -15.74 -2.02
CA SER A 202 -12.25 -15.75 -3.20
C SER A 202 -11.86 -14.70 -4.24
N VAL A 203 -11.61 -13.47 -3.78
CA VAL A 203 -11.24 -12.35 -4.64
C VAL A 203 -9.85 -12.57 -5.24
N ARG A 204 -8.89 -13.10 -4.46
CA ARG A 204 -7.56 -13.46 -4.96
C ARG A 204 -7.63 -14.52 -6.07
N LYS A 205 -8.48 -15.55 -5.93
CA LYS A 205 -8.68 -16.57 -6.99
C LYS A 205 -9.20 -15.97 -8.30
N GLN A 206 -9.92 -14.86 -8.22
CA GLN A 206 -10.47 -14.16 -9.38
C GLN A 206 -9.53 -13.08 -9.95
N GLY A 207 -8.37 -12.85 -9.32
CA GLY A 207 -7.48 -11.75 -9.70
C GLY A 207 -8.02 -10.37 -9.32
N GLY A 208 -8.86 -10.27 -8.28
CA GLY A 208 -9.31 -9.00 -7.73
C GLY A 208 -8.44 -8.52 -6.56
N ARG A 209 -8.78 -7.34 -6.04
CA ARG A 209 -8.17 -6.77 -4.83
C ARG A 209 -9.21 -6.57 -3.74
N VAL A 210 -8.80 -6.78 -2.49
CA VAL A 210 -9.61 -6.47 -1.30
C VAL A 210 -8.99 -5.31 -0.54
N GLN A 211 -9.73 -4.21 -0.42
CA GLN A 211 -9.41 -3.07 0.44
C GLN A 211 -10.15 -3.23 1.78
N VAL A 212 -9.53 -2.80 2.88
CA VAL A 212 -10.09 -3.01 4.23
C VAL A 212 -10.03 -1.76 5.09
N LEU A 213 -11.07 -1.58 5.91
CA LEU A 213 -11.09 -0.66 7.04
C LEU A 213 -12.06 -1.24 8.08
N LEU A 214 -11.52 -1.80 9.16
CA LEU A 214 -12.24 -2.73 10.03
C LEU A 214 -12.80 -2.05 11.29
N GLU A 215 -12.12 -1.04 11.81
CA GLU A 215 -12.58 -0.35 13.01
C GLU A 215 -13.68 0.66 12.68
N HIS A 216 -14.81 0.56 13.39
CA HIS A 216 -15.92 1.50 13.24
C HIS A 216 -15.48 2.93 13.57
N LYS A 217 -14.67 3.10 14.62
CA LYS A 217 -14.12 4.40 15.00
C LYS A 217 -13.39 5.07 13.83
N ASP A 218 -12.56 4.33 13.11
CA ASP A 218 -11.82 4.87 11.96
C ASP A 218 -12.73 5.28 10.80
N ILE A 219 -13.77 4.48 10.52
CA ILE A 219 -14.76 4.81 9.49
C ILE A 219 -15.57 6.05 9.87
N VAL A 220 -16.00 6.15 11.13
CA VAL A 220 -16.80 7.25 11.66
C VAL A 220 -15.99 8.53 11.81
N ASP A 221 -14.71 8.44 12.16
CA ASP A 221 -13.77 9.57 12.24
C ASP A 221 -13.40 10.11 10.83
N GLY A 222 -13.96 9.54 9.77
CA GLY A 222 -13.83 10.01 8.40
C GLY A 222 -12.62 9.47 7.65
N LYS A 223 -11.87 8.50 8.22
CA LYS A 223 -10.75 7.85 7.51
C LYS A 223 -11.22 7.09 6.27
N PHE A 224 -12.49 6.73 6.17
CA PHE A 224 -13.05 6.09 4.98
C PHE A 224 -12.84 6.92 3.70
N ARG A 225 -12.72 8.25 3.82
CA ARG A 225 -12.41 9.15 2.70
C ARG A 225 -11.04 8.94 2.07
N SER A 226 -10.13 8.20 2.73
CA SER A 226 -8.81 7.88 2.19
C SER A 226 -8.77 6.59 1.37
N ILE A 227 -9.87 5.83 1.30
CA ILE A 227 -9.96 4.63 0.47
C ILE A 227 -9.83 5.03 -1.00
N TYR A 228 -8.81 4.49 -1.68
CA TYR A 228 -8.56 4.74 -3.09
C TYR A 228 -7.92 3.54 -3.78
N PRO A 229 -8.40 3.16 -4.99
CA PRO A 229 -9.61 3.66 -5.64
C PRO A 229 -10.87 3.24 -4.87
N ILE A 230 -12.00 3.88 -5.16
CA ILE A 230 -13.28 3.50 -4.55
C ILE A 230 -13.62 2.08 -5.06
N PRO A 231 -13.95 1.12 -4.17
CA PRO A 231 -14.30 -0.23 -4.58
C PRO A 231 -15.56 -0.29 -5.44
N ASP A 232 -15.62 -1.26 -6.36
CA ASP A 232 -16.80 -1.56 -7.19
C ASP A 232 -17.98 -2.09 -6.34
N VAL A 233 -17.64 -2.78 -5.24
CA VAL A 233 -18.60 -3.32 -4.27
C VAL A 233 -18.03 -3.13 -2.87
N CYS A 234 -18.82 -2.54 -1.98
CA CYS A 234 -18.45 -2.35 -0.58
C CYS A 234 -19.26 -3.28 0.32
N LEU A 235 -18.62 -4.31 0.86
CA LEU A 235 -19.20 -5.22 1.84
C LEU A 235 -19.00 -4.66 3.24
N VAL A 236 -20.09 -4.37 3.95
CA VAL A 236 -20.04 -3.83 5.31
C VAL A 236 -20.55 -4.87 6.29
N PHE A 237 -19.67 -5.41 7.12
CA PHE A 237 -20.00 -6.42 8.13
C PHE A 237 -20.25 -5.77 9.47
N LEU A 238 -21.52 -5.81 9.89
CA LEU A 238 -22.02 -5.28 11.14
C LEU A 238 -22.51 -6.41 12.02
N LYS A 239 -22.51 -6.17 13.33
CA LYS A 239 -22.96 -7.18 14.28
C LYS A 239 -23.60 -6.58 15.52
N ALA A 240 -24.38 -7.42 16.20
CA ALA A 240 -24.81 -7.19 17.56
C ALA A 240 -24.64 -8.48 18.37
N PHE A 241 -24.45 -8.34 19.68
CA PHE A 241 -24.32 -9.49 20.58
C PHE A 241 -25.53 -9.61 21.52
N ALA A 242 -25.90 -10.83 21.85
CA ALA A 242 -26.84 -11.15 22.92
C ALA A 242 -26.37 -12.39 23.67
N ALA A 243 -26.78 -12.52 24.94
CA ALA A 243 -26.43 -13.64 25.80
C ALA A 243 -27.57 -13.98 26.76
N GLU A 244 -27.63 -15.23 27.21
CA GLU A 244 -28.50 -15.64 28.31
C GLU A 244 -28.26 -14.78 29.57
N GLY A 245 -29.34 -14.43 30.27
CA GLY A 245 -29.27 -13.64 31.50
C GLY A 245 -28.95 -12.16 31.30
N ARG A 246 -28.84 -11.68 30.05
CA ARG A 246 -28.62 -10.27 29.74
C ARG A 246 -29.39 -9.83 28.49
N ASP A 247 -30.39 -9.00 28.70
CA ASP A 247 -31.08 -8.33 27.61
C ASP A 247 -30.19 -7.26 26.96
N ARG A 248 -30.40 -7.05 25.66
CA ARG A 248 -29.76 -5.94 24.93
C ARG A 248 -30.36 -4.62 25.38
N GLU A 249 -29.52 -3.60 25.51
CA GLU A 249 -29.95 -2.25 25.87
C GLU A 249 -30.72 -1.54 24.73
N SER A 250 -30.44 -1.94 23.48
CA SER A 250 -31.09 -1.39 22.28
C SER A 250 -31.23 -2.46 21.19
N PRO A 251 -32.28 -2.38 20.34
CA PRO A 251 -32.35 -3.14 19.10
C PRO A 251 -31.30 -2.71 18.06
N ASP A 252 -30.63 -1.57 18.24
CA ASP A 252 -29.56 -1.08 17.37
C ASP A 252 -28.36 -2.01 17.32
N LEU A 253 -27.66 -2.00 16.18
CA LEU A 253 -26.37 -2.65 16.03
C LEU A 253 -25.29 -1.92 16.85
N ASP A 254 -24.35 -2.68 17.39
CA ASP A 254 -23.36 -2.18 18.34
C ASP A 254 -22.32 -1.24 17.66
N TRP A 255 -21.67 -0.39 18.46
CA TRP A 255 -20.58 0.53 18.06
C TRP A 255 -20.88 1.45 16.87
N ASN A 256 -21.99 2.19 16.91
CA ASN A 256 -22.34 3.20 15.90
C ASN A 256 -22.41 2.66 14.46
N ALA A 257 -22.83 1.40 14.31
CA ALA A 257 -22.97 0.73 13.02
C ALA A 257 -23.76 1.53 11.96
N THR A 258 -24.80 2.27 12.36
CA THR A 258 -25.54 3.16 11.44
C THR A 258 -24.63 4.19 10.77
N LYS A 259 -23.78 4.88 11.54
CA LYS A 259 -22.85 5.88 10.99
C LYS A 259 -21.79 5.25 10.09
N VAL A 260 -21.43 3.99 10.35
CA VAL A 260 -20.51 3.23 9.49
C VAL A 260 -21.14 3.03 8.12
N VAL A 261 -22.40 2.58 8.06
CA VAL A 261 -23.10 2.41 6.78
C VAL A 261 -23.24 3.74 6.05
N GLU A 262 -23.67 4.79 6.73
CA GLU A 262 -23.82 6.13 6.14
C GLU A 262 -22.49 6.66 5.58
N SER A 263 -21.39 6.49 6.33
CA SER A 263 -20.05 6.88 5.89
C SER A 263 -19.61 6.10 4.65
N VAL A 264 -19.85 4.78 4.63
CA VAL A 264 -19.51 3.93 3.48
C VAL A 264 -20.35 4.28 2.25
N ALA A 265 -21.67 4.36 2.42
CA ALA A 265 -22.63 4.68 1.37
C ALA A 265 -22.46 6.12 0.83
N SER A 266 -21.79 7.02 1.57
CA SER A 266 -21.49 8.37 1.08
C SER A 266 -20.45 8.42 -0.05
N LEU A 267 -19.61 7.39 -0.19
CA LEU A 267 -18.59 7.29 -1.23
C LEU A 267 -18.80 6.10 -2.17
N CYS A 268 -19.38 5.00 -1.68
CA CYS A 268 -19.57 3.78 -2.43
C CYS A 268 -21.04 3.61 -2.85
N SER A 269 -21.32 3.72 -4.15
CA SER A 269 -22.67 3.61 -4.70
C SER A 269 -23.24 2.18 -4.69
N ASN A 270 -22.40 1.19 -4.43
CA ASN A 270 -22.78 -0.22 -4.35
C ASN A 270 -22.38 -0.82 -3.00
N THR A 271 -23.14 -0.45 -1.97
CA THR A 271 -22.92 -0.90 -0.60
C THR A 271 -23.83 -2.10 -0.29
N VAL A 272 -23.21 -3.24 0.01
CA VAL A 272 -23.88 -4.45 0.50
C VAL A 272 -23.63 -4.56 1.99
N VAL A 273 -24.69 -4.52 2.79
CA VAL A 273 -24.57 -4.58 4.25
C VAL A 273 -24.91 -5.99 4.74
N ILE A 274 -23.98 -6.60 5.46
CA ILE A 274 -24.11 -7.91 6.08
C ILE A 274 -24.31 -7.71 7.58
N VAL A 275 -25.46 -8.15 8.07
CA VAL A 275 -25.92 -7.94 9.44
C VAL A 275 -25.92 -9.26 10.20
N ASN A 276 -25.00 -9.38 11.15
CA ASN A 276 -24.92 -10.49 12.09
C ASN A 276 -25.54 -10.10 13.43
N GLY A 277 -26.86 -10.19 13.51
CA GLY A 277 -27.62 -9.91 14.73
C GLY A 277 -28.20 -11.19 15.37
N PRO A 278 -28.43 -11.19 16.69
CA PRO A 278 -29.08 -12.29 17.41
C PRO A 278 -30.61 -12.26 17.27
N GLY A 279 -31.16 -11.35 16.45
CA GLY A 279 -32.58 -11.11 16.30
C GLY A 279 -32.87 -9.92 15.40
N ILE A 280 -34.04 -9.30 15.59
CA ILE A 280 -34.44 -8.10 14.85
C ILE A 280 -33.53 -6.93 15.27
N VAL A 281 -33.07 -6.15 14.28
CA VAL A 281 -32.28 -4.95 14.49
C VAL A 281 -32.81 -3.79 13.66
N LEU A 282 -32.53 -2.57 14.11
CA LEU A 282 -32.88 -1.37 13.36
C LEU A 282 -31.92 -1.15 12.19
N MET A 283 -32.47 -0.78 11.04
CA MET A 283 -31.72 -0.52 9.81
C MET A 283 -32.19 0.80 9.18
N PRO A 284 -31.96 1.96 9.84
CA PRO A 284 -32.43 3.26 9.34
C PRO A 284 -31.82 3.67 7.99
N TRP A 285 -30.72 3.02 7.60
CA TRP A 285 -30.02 3.18 6.33
C TRP A 285 -30.57 2.28 5.21
N ALA A 286 -31.62 1.48 5.47
CA ALA A 286 -32.14 0.51 4.50
C ALA A 286 -32.71 1.15 3.22
N ASP A 287 -33.27 2.36 3.32
CA ASP A 287 -33.84 3.09 2.18
C ASP A 287 -32.80 3.98 1.47
N ASN A 288 -31.52 3.87 1.82
CA ASN A 288 -30.46 4.63 1.16
C ASN A 288 -30.21 4.07 -0.26
N GLU A 289 -30.22 4.93 -1.27
CA GLU A 289 -30.04 4.55 -2.69
C GLU A 289 -28.73 3.83 -2.99
N ASN A 290 -27.68 4.11 -2.22
CA ASN A 290 -26.36 3.50 -2.37
C ASN A 290 -26.22 2.18 -1.60
N VAL A 291 -27.24 1.79 -0.82
CA VAL A 291 -27.35 0.47 -0.20
C VAL A 291 -28.12 -0.44 -1.15
N THR A 292 -27.39 -1.27 -1.90
CA THR A 292 -27.94 -2.07 -2.99
C THR A 292 -28.43 -3.44 -2.53
N ALA A 293 -27.92 -3.95 -1.41
CA ALA A 293 -28.38 -5.19 -0.82
C ALA A 293 -28.13 -5.25 0.70
N ILE A 294 -29.00 -5.99 1.38
CA ILE A 294 -28.90 -6.27 2.81
C ILE A 294 -28.98 -7.78 3.00
N LEU A 295 -27.97 -8.35 3.65
CA LEU A 295 -27.90 -9.77 3.98
C LEU A 295 -27.96 -9.93 5.49
N SER A 296 -28.93 -10.69 5.99
CA SER A 296 -28.99 -11.05 7.41
C SER A 296 -28.29 -12.40 7.63
N GLY A 297 -27.06 -12.34 8.13
CA GLY A 297 -26.31 -13.51 8.57
C GLY A 297 -26.64 -13.79 10.03
N ARG A 298 -27.73 -14.51 10.31
CA ARG A 298 -28.14 -14.77 11.69
C ARG A 298 -27.01 -15.45 12.48
N VAL A 299 -26.75 -14.95 13.67
CA VAL A 299 -25.98 -15.67 14.68
C VAL A 299 -26.96 -16.62 15.36
N GLY A 300 -26.68 -17.93 15.28
CA GLY A 300 -27.61 -18.96 15.76
C GLY A 300 -27.82 -18.87 17.27
N PHE A 301 -29.02 -18.45 17.68
CA PHE A 301 -29.59 -18.82 18.97
C PHE A 301 -30.43 -20.09 18.75
N VAL A 302 -30.20 -21.13 19.55
CA VAL A 302 -31.13 -22.25 19.69
C VAL A 302 -32.10 -21.91 20.81
#